data_AF-A0A5M9J5U1-F1
#
_entry.id   AF-A0A5M9J5U1-F1
#
_cell.length_a   1.000
_cell.length_b   1.000
_cell.length_c   1.000
_cell.angle_alpha   90.00
_cell.angle_beta   90.00
_cell.angle_gamma   90.00
#
_symmetry.space_group_name_H-M   'P 1'
#
loop_
_entity.id
_entity.type
_entity.pdbx_description
1 polymer ?
#
loop_
_entity_poly.entity_id
_entity_poly.type
_entity_poly.pdbx_seq_one_letter_code
_entity_poly.pdbx_strand_id
1 'polypeptide(L)'
;MPINYSKWDALELSDDSDVEVHPNVDKRSFIRAKQNQIHQQRFERKNKIDTYKYERIVNDGLLKRINALLAALQSYSPQPINVQMILHFKH
;
A
#
# COMPACT_ATOMS: atom_id res chain seq x y z
N MET A 1 -31.00 -15.52 15.37
CA MET A 1 -29.86 -15.46 14.43
C MET A 1 -28.68 -16.21 15.04
N PRO A 2 -27.93 -17.04 14.29
CA PRO A 2 -26.71 -17.66 14.79
C PRO A 2 -25.63 -16.59 14.97
N ILE A 3 -25.00 -16.56 16.13
CA ILE A 3 -23.91 -15.62 16.43
C ILE A 3 -22.62 -16.26 15.94
N ASN A 4 -21.91 -15.60 15.01
CA ASN A 4 -20.64 -16.07 14.48
C ASN A 4 -19.49 -15.66 15.43
N TYR A 5 -18.74 -16.65 15.92
CA TYR A 5 -17.61 -16.46 16.83
C TYR A 5 -16.24 -16.41 16.12
N SER A 6 -16.19 -16.34 14.79
CA SER A 6 -14.96 -16.37 13.97
C SER A 6 -13.92 -15.29 14.31
N LYS A 7 -14.33 -14.21 15.00
CA LYS A 7 -13.42 -13.21 15.55
C LYS A 7 -12.33 -13.82 16.46
N TRP A 8 -12.62 -14.94 17.13
CA TRP A 8 -11.74 -15.55 18.13
C TRP A 8 -10.86 -16.68 17.57
N ASP A 9 -11.10 -17.14 16.33
CA ASP A 9 -10.36 -18.25 15.73
C ASP A 9 -8.88 -17.91 15.48
N ALA A 10 -8.57 -16.63 15.26
CA ALA A 10 -7.22 -16.14 14.96
C ALA A 10 -6.58 -15.40 16.15
N LEU A 11 -7.06 -15.63 17.38
CA LEU A 11 -6.55 -14.95 18.55
C LEU A 11 -5.16 -15.48 18.92
N GLU A 12 -4.12 -14.70 18.66
CA GLU A 12 -2.76 -15.01 19.13
C GLU A 12 -2.58 -14.56 20.59
N LEU A 13 -2.55 -15.52 21.52
CA LEU A 13 -2.22 -15.26 22.92
C LEU A 13 -0.69 -15.27 23.14
N SER A 14 -0.16 -14.24 23.81
CA SER A 14 1.29 -14.09 24.03
C SER A 14 1.84 -14.89 25.21
N ASP A 15 0.98 -15.33 26.14
CA ASP A 15 1.33 -16.09 27.34
C ASP A 15 0.49 -17.37 27.40
N ASP A 16 0.49 -18.11 26.29
CA ASP A 16 -0.19 -19.39 26.19
C ASP A 16 0.60 -20.46 26.97
N SER A 17 0.16 -20.74 28.19
CA SER A 17 0.75 -21.75 29.07
C SER A 17 0.59 -23.17 28.51
N ASP A 18 -0.30 -23.38 27.54
CA ASP A 18 -0.68 -24.69 27.02
C ASP A 18 0.07 -25.04 25.72
N VAL A 19 1.12 -24.29 25.38
CA VAL A 19 1.97 -24.61 24.22
C VAL A 19 2.64 -25.99 24.44
N GLU A 20 2.27 -26.96 23.61
CA GLU A 20 2.95 -28.26 23.52
C GLU A 20 4.33 -28.07 22.87
N VAL A 21 5.36 -28.55 23.56
CA VAL A 21 6.76 -28.42 23.15
C VAL A 21 7.34 -29.82 22.99
N HIS A 22 8.23 -30.01 22.01
CA HIS A 22 8.92 -31.28 21.83
C HIS A 22 9.76 -31.63 23.07
N PRO A 23 9.88 -32.92 23.46
CA PRO A 23 10.65 -33.36 24.64
C PRO A 23 12.10 -32.85 24.78
N ASN A 24 12.70 -32.33 23.71
CA ASN A 24 14.09 -31.85 23.68
C ASN A 24 14.20 -30.32 23.54
N VAL A 25 13.09 -29.60 23.56
CA VAL A 25 13.08 -28.13 23.43
C VAL A 25 12.64 -27.54 24.77
N ASP A 26 13.42 -26.59 25.30
CA ASP A 26 13.03 -25.86 26.51
C ASP A 26 11.82 -24.96 26.23
N LYS A 27 10.73 -25.21 26.95
CA LYS A 27 9.46 -24.50 26.82
C LYS A 27 9.61 -22.99 27.01
N ARG A 28 10.43 -22.55 27.97
CA ARG A 28 10.61 -21.10 28.25
C ARG A 28 11.31 -20.38 27.12
N SER A 29 12.38 -20.98 26.62
CA SER A 29 13.16 -20.44 25.50
C SER A 29 12.34 -20.42 24.21
N PHE A 30 11.54 -21.45 23.96
CA PHE A 30 10.63 -21.52 22.81
C PHE A 30 9.54 -20.45 22.83
N ILE A 31 8.84 -20.29 23.96
CA ILE A 31 7.80 -19.26 24.13
C ILE A 31 8.38 -17.86 23.91
N ARG A 32 9.56 -17.58 24.49
CA ARG A 32 10.24 -16.28 24.33
C ARG A 32 10.64 -16.01 22.89
N ALA A 33 11.17 -17.02 22.19
CA ALA A 33 11.54 -16.88 20.77
C ALA A 33 10.31 -16.61 19.90
N LYS A 34 9.21 -17.33 20.13
CA LYS A 34 7.93 -17.15 19.44
C LYS A 34 7.35 -15.75 19.69
N GLN A 35 7.38 -15.29 20.94
CA GLN A 35 6.94 -13.95 21.31
C GLN A 35 7.75 -12.87 20.57
N ASN A 36 9.08 -12.98 20.57
CA ASN A 36 9.96 -12.06 19.84
C ASN A 36 9.66 -12.05 18.34
N GLN A 37 9.45 -13.23 17.74
CA GLN A 37 9.08 -13.34 16.33
C GLN A 37 7.76 -12.62 16.02
N ILE A 38 6.73 -12.80 16.86
CA ILE A 38 5.44 -12.12 16.70
C ILE A 38 5.60 -10.59 16.82
N HIS A 39 6.36 -10.11 17.81
CA HIS A 39 6.64 -8.68 17.94
C HIS A 39 7.38 -8.12 16.73
N GLN A 40 8.38 -8.84 16.23
CA GLN A 40 9.12 -8.46 15.04
C GLN A 40 8.20 -8.36 13.81
N GLN A 41 7.36 -9.37 13.59
CA GLN A 41 6.38 -9.34 12.49
C GLN A 41 5.36 -8.22 12.64
N ARG A 42 4.91 -7.91 13.86
CA ARG A 42 4.00 -6.78 14.14
C ARG A 42 4.67 -5.44 13.82
N PHE A 43 5.93 -5.28 14.21
CA PHE A 43 6.72 -4.09 13.91
C PHE A 43 6.94 -3.93 12.39
N GLU A 44 7.33 -5.00 11.71
CA GLU A 44 7.50 -5.00 10.25
C GLU A 44 6.20 -4.67 9.51
N ARG A 45 5.07 -5.27 9.93
CA ARG A 45 3.76 -4.96 9.35
C ARG A 45 3.38 -3.50 9.56
N LYS A 46 3.61 -2.95 10.76
CA LYS A 46 3.36 -1.54 11.05
C LYS A 46 4.20 -0.63 10.15
N ASN A 47 5.50 -0.91 10.05
CA ASN A 47 6.39 -0.14 9.19
C ASN A 47 5.97 -0.20 7.71
N LYS A 48 5.61 -1.39 7.20
CA LYS A 48 5.10 -1.55 5.84
C LYS A 48 3.84 -0.71 5.59
N ILE A 49 2.88 -0.74 6.53
CA ILE A 49 1.67 0.08 6.43
C ILE A 49 2.01 1.56 6.34
N ASP A 50 2.92 2.04 7.19
CA ASP A 50 3.30 3.45 7.19
C ASP A 50 4.06 3.83 5.92
N THR A 51 4.97 2.97 5.42
CA THR A 51 5.61 3.13 4.11
C THR A 51 4.58 3.25 2.99
N TYR A 52 3.59 2.35 2.92
CA TYR A 52 2.55 2.40 1.88
C TYR A 52 1.70 3.68 1.94
N LYS A 53 1.46 4.22 3.14
CA LYS A 53 0.77 5.52 3.28
C LYS A 53 1.59 6.64 2.68
N TYR A 54 2.89 6.69 2.96
CA TYR A 54 3.77 7.72 2.40
C TYR A 54 3.90 7.58 0.88
N GLU A 55 4.10 6.36 0.37
CA GLU A 55 4.17 6.09 -1.07
C GLU A 55 2.90 6.54 -1.78
N ARG A 56 1.73 6.29 -1.20
CA ARG A 56 0.45 6.76 -1.75
C ARG A 56 0.41 8.28 -1.91
N ILE A 57 0.80 9.02 -0.88
CA ILE A 57 0.80 10.50 -0.91
C ILE A 57 1.73 11.02 -2.02
N VAL A 58 2.93 10.44 -2.14
CA VAL A 58 3.89 10.80 -3.17
C VAL A 58 3.35 10.50 -4.56
N ASN A 59 2.80 9.30 -4.76
CA ASN A 59 2.21 8.87 -6.03
C ASN A 59 1.05 9.76 -6.45
N ASP A 60 0.16 10.13 -5.52
CA ASP A 60 -0.93 11.07 -5.77
C ASP A 60 -0.41 12.44 -6.23
N GLY A 61 0.68 12.93 -5.61
CA GLY A 61 1.36 14.17 -6.02
C GLY A 61 1.98 14.09 -7.41
N LEU A 62 2.64 12.98 -7.74
CA LEU A 62 3.23 12.73 -9.05
C LEU A 62 2.16 12.65 -10.14
N LEU A 63 1.07 11.93 -9.89
CA LEU A 63 -0.06 11.82 -10.83
C LEU A 63 -0.67 13.19 -11.14
N LYS A 64 -0.86 14.05 -10.15
CA LYS A 64 -1.34 15.42 -10.38
C LYS A 64 -0.43 16.20 -11.31
N ARG A 65 0.90 16.11 -11.13
CA ARG A 65 1.88 16.81 -11.97
C ARG A 65 1.86 16.26 -13.41
N ILE A 66 1.81 14.94 -13.57
CA ILE A 66 1.72 14.29 -14.89
C ILE A 66 0.46 14.75 -15.62
N ASN A 67 -0.69 14.76 -14.94
CA ASN A 67 -1.95 15.21 -15.53
C ASN A 67 -1.90 16.70 -15.93
N ALA A 68 -1.28 17.55 -15.11
CA ALA A 68 -1.09 18.95 -15.44
C ALA A 68 -0.20 19.15 -16.68
N LEU A 69 0.88 18.38 -16.80
CA LEU A 69 1.75 18.41 -17.99
C LEU A 69 1.01 17.94 -19.24
N LEU A 70 0.22 16.88 -19.12
CA LEU A 70 -0.59 16.34 -20.22
C LEU A 70 -1.61 17.39 -20.69
N ALA A 71 -2.31 18.04 -19.77
CA ALA A 71 -3.24 19.12 -20.09
C ALA A 71 -2.54 20.32 -20.76
N ALA A 72 -1.35 20.71 -20.28
CA ALA A 72 -0.56 21.77 -20.89
C ALA A 72 -0.16 21.43 -22.34
N LEU A 73 0.30 20.20 -22.59
CA LEU A 73 0.64 19.74 -23.94
C LEU A 73 -0.56 19.68 -24.88
N GLN A 74 -1.72 19.22 -24.38
CA GLN A 74 -2.97 19.25 -25.16
C GLN A 74 -3.39 20.67 -25.49
N SER A 75 -3.29 21.60 -24.54
CA SER A 75 -3.61 23.01 -24.79
C SER A 75 -2.68 23.67 -25.80
N TYR A 76 -1.43 23.20 -25.88
CA TYR A 76 -0.44 23.68 -26.84
C TYR A 76 -0.61 23.08 -28.24
N SER A 77 -1.48 22.09 -28.45
CA SER A 77 -1.68 21.55 -29.80
C SER A 77 -2.09 22.70 -30.74
N PRO A 78 -1.24 23.10 -31.70
CA PRO A 78 -1.55 24.22 -32.56
C PRO A 78 -2.80 23.86 -33.34
N GLN A 79 -3.79 24.76 -33.31
CA GLN A 79 -5.00 24.65 -34.11
C GLN A 79 -4.63 24.19 -35.53
N PRO A 80 -5.35 23.21 -36.13
CA PRO A 80 -5.06 22.80 -37.48
C PRO A 80 -5.11 24.06 -38.35
N ILE A 81 -3.97 24.40 -38.97
CA ILE A 81 -3.81 25.57 -39.81
C ILE A 81 -4.98 25.56 -40.80
N ASN A 82 -5.91 26.51 -40.67
CA ASN A 82 -7.08 26.58 -41.53
C ASN A 82 -6.60 27.02 -42.91
N VAL A 83 -6.31 26.03 -43.76
CA VAL A 83 -5.76 26.21 -45.11
C VAL A 83 -6.68 27.05 -46.00
N GLN A 84 -7.96 27.18 -45.65
CA GLN A 84 -8.91 28.04 -46.38
C GLN A 84 -8.64 29.54 -46.19
N MET A 85 -8.05 29.96 -45.07
CA MET A 85 -7.75 31.39 -44.84
C MET A 85 -6.54 31.88 -45.66
N ILE A 86 -5.64 30.97 -46.04
CA ILE A 86 -4.42 31.28 -46.82
C ILE A 86 -4.74 31.40 -48.31
N LEU A 87 -5.77 30.70 -48.80
CA LEU A 87 -6.15 30.72 -50.22
C LEU A 87 -6.94 31.97 -50.65
N HIS A 88 -7.48 32.75 -49.70
CA HIS A 88 -8.28 33.95 -50.02
C HIS A 88 -7.45 35.24 -50.24
N PHE A 89 -6.13 35.19 -50.02
CA PHE A 89 -5.22 36.34 -50.17
C PHE A 89 -4.36 36.30 -51.45
N LYS A 90 -4.71 35.44 -52.42
CA LYS A 90 -3.93 35.24 -53.66
C LYS A 90 -4.61 35.71 -54.96
N HIS A 91 -5.59 36.61 -54.89
CA HIS A 91 -6.15 37.30 -56.05
C HIS A 91 -5.73 38.75 -56.12
#